data_AF-A0A7W4KAN3-F1
#
_entry.id   AF-A0A7W4KAN3-F1
#
_cell.length_a   1.000
_cell.length_b   1.000
_cell.length_c   1.000
_cell.angle_alpha   90.00
_cell.angle_beta   90.00
_cell.angle_gamma   90.00
#
_symmetry.space_group_name_H-M   'P 1'
#
loop_
_entity.id
_entity.type
_entity.pdbx_description
1 polymer ?
#
loop_
_entity_poly.entity_id
_entity_poly.type
_entity_poly.pdbx_seq_one_letter_code
_entity_poly.pdbx_strand_id
1 'polypeptide(L)' 'MRILVTGGCGFIGSAVVRRLIGFTGHEVVNVDCLTYA' A
#
# COMPACT_ATOMS: atom_id res chain seq x y z
N MET A 1 -3.58 -9.26 -10.42
CA MET A 1 -4.15 -7.93 -10.72
C MET A 1 -3.17 -6.88 -10.20
N ARG A 2 -3.07 -5.72 -10.85
CA ARG A 2 -2.23 -4.60 -10.40
C ARG A 2 -3.08 -3.62 -9.59
N ILE A 3 -2.59 -3.22 -8.42
CA ILE A 3 -3.31 -2.36 -7.47
C ILE A 3 -2.48 -1.11 -7.22
N LEU A 4 -3.08 0.06 -7.45
CA LEU A 4 -2.52 1.34 -7.05
C LEU A 4 -3.07 1.68 -5.66
N VAL A 5 -2.17 1.93 -4.71
CA VAL A 5 -2.50 2.38 -3.36
C VAL A 5 -1.96 3.79 -3.19
N THR A 6 -2.82 4.72 -2.81
CA THR A 6 -2.39 6.06 -2.37
C THR A 6 -2.39 6.13 -0.85
N GLY A 7 -1.41 6.82 -0.25
CA GLY A 7 -1.32 6.92 1.21
C GLY A 7 -0.91 5.61 1.90
N GLY A 8 -0.21 4.72 1.20
CA GLY A 8 0.15 3.39 1.70
C GLY A 8 1.24 3.38 2.78
N CYS A 9 1.84 4.53 3.14
CA CYS A 9 2.72 4.65 4.30
C CYS A 9 1.97 5.03 5.59
N GLY A 10 0.66 5.31 5.53
CA GLY A 10 -0.16 5.55 6.72
C GLY A 10 -0.41 4.30 7.57
N PHE A 11 -1.06 4.47 8.73
CA PHE A 11 -1.38 3.37 9.66
C PHE A 11 -2.14 2.23 8.96
N ILE A 12 -3.26 2.55 8.29
CA ILE A 12 -4.07 1.57 7.57
C ILE A 12 -3.42 1.18 6.25
N GLY A 13 -2.95 2.18 5.49
CA GLY A 13 -2.36 1.97 4.16
C GLY A 13 -1.22 0.95 4.19
N SER A 14 -0.34 1.05 5.19
CA SER A 14 0.79 0.14 5.31
C SER A 14 0.39 -1.29 5.68
N ALA A 15 -0.69 -1.48 6.44
CA ALA A 15 -1.24 -2.81 6.72
C ALA A 15 -1.88 -3.42 5.47
N VAL A 16 -2.58 -2.62 4.66
CA VAL A 16 -3.17 -3.05 3.39
C VAL A 16 -2.08 -3.47 2.41
N VAL A 17 -1.05 -2.64 2.19
CA VAL A 17 0.07 -2.97 1.30
C VAL A 17 0.75 -4.27 1.74
N ARG A 18 1.08 -4.42 3.03
CA ARG A 18 1.68 -5.64 3.58
C ARG A 18 0.81 -6.88 3.38
N ARG A 19 -0.52 -6.75 3.57
CA ARG A 19 -1.44 -7.85 3.34
C ARG A 19 -1.49 -8.25 1.86
N LEU A 20 -1.57 -7.28 0.96
CA LEU A 20 -1.65 -7.53 -0.47
C LEU A 20 -0.40 -8.23 -0.99
N ILE A 21 0.80 -7.73 -0.68
CA ILE A 21 2.04 -8.34 -1.18
C ILE A 21 2.41 -9.65 -0.46
N GLY A 22 1.96 -9.84 0.79
CA GLY A 22 2.33 -11.00 1.61
C GLY A 22 1.37 -12.18 1.51
N PHE A 23 0.08 -11.94 1.22
CA PHE A 23 -0.96 -12.97 1.26
C PHE A 23 -1.75 -13.09 -0.04
N THR A 24 -1.41 -12.30 -1.06
CA THR A 24 -2.04 -12.39 -2.39
C THR A 24 -0.97 -12.36 -3.48
N GLY A 25 -1.31 -12.83 -4.68
CA GLY A 25 -0.45 -12.70 -5.86
C GLY A 25 -0.61 -11.37 -6.59
N HIS A 26 -0.95 -10.29 -5.87
CA HIS A 26 -1.17 -8.97 -6.47
C HIS A 26 0.13 -8.15 -6.51
N GLU A 27 0.31 -7.43 -7.60
CA GLU A 27 1.36 -6.41 -7.71
C GLU A 27 0.81 -5.09 -7.19
N VAL A 28 1.57 -4.43 -6.32
CA VAL A 28 1.15 -3.19 -5.67
C VAL A 28 2.11 -2.07 -6.04
N VAL A 29 1.55 -0.95 -6.50
CA VAL A 29 2.26 0.33 -6.61
C VAL A 29 1.73 1.24 -5.51
N ASN A 30 2.59 1.61 -4.56
CA ASN A 30 2.25 2.55 -3.51
C ASN A 30 2.72 3.96 -3.90
N VAL A 31 1.82 4.95 -3.88
CA VAL A 31 2.12 6.36 -4.08
C VAL A 31 1.77 7.11 -2.81
N ASP A 32 2.78 7.70 -2.17
CA ASP A 32 2.60 8.45 -0.94
C ASP A 32 3.41 9.74 -1.01
N CYS A 33 2.85 10.83 -0.50
CA CYS A 33 3.53 12.11 -0.45
C CYS A 33 4.51 12.20 0.73
N LEU A 34 4.46 11.25 1.68
CA LEU A 34 5.29 11.20 2.89
C LEU A 34 5.31 12.52 3.67
N THR A 35 4.28 13.34 3.48
CA THR A 35 4.05 14.54 4.26
C THR A 35 3.47 14.12 5.60
N TYR A 36 4.07 14.63 6.67
CA TYR A 36 3.73 14.31 8.05
C TYR A 36 2.23 14.42 8.31
N ALA A 37 1.68 13.42 9.01
CA ALA A 37 0.39 13.50 9.69
C ALA A 37 0.66 13.58 11.20
#